data_AF-A0A1D8GLB0-F1
#
_entry.id   AF-A0A1D8GLB0-F1
#
_cell.length_a   1.000
_cell.length_b   1.000
_cell.length_c   1.000
_cell.angle_alpha   90.00
_cell.angle_beta   90.00
_cell.angle_gamma   90.00
#
_symmetry.space_group_name_H-M   'P 1'
#
loop_
_entity.id
_entity.type
_entity.pdbx_description
1 polymer ?
#
loop_
_entity_poly.entity_id
_entity_poly.type
_entity_poly.pdbx_seq_one_letter_code
_entity_poly.pdbx_strand_id
1 'polypeptide(L)'
;MTKDIDLDEHIIRRKKIPILIESKEWRSLFEKAPTKQMLKISKDLEAMLVEEKSGALLIRNCKKQKKALMERILKLSDEVNSVDNPVALEQLEATKKAIIDMNQQIEELQFKLDTLPREIDRLNLELLKESVGIAYEDIRNNGKEIPKLTEEILQLRQSLTEKWEEKIQKETRVQELYSYLHNTLGHEETDKLDKKFL
;
A
#
# COMPACT_ATOMS: atom_id res chain seq x y z
N MET A 1 6.69 -5.02 -19.65
CA MET A 1 8.15 -4.90 -19.46
C MET A 1 8.37 -3.59 -18.73
N THR A 2 8.49 -3.64 -17.42
CA THR A 2 8.78 -2.46 -16.58
C THR A 2 10.12 -1.90 -17.06
N LYS A 3 10.09 -0.68 -17.61
CA LYS A 3 11.32 0.02 -17.98
C LYS A 3 12.20 0.10 -16.74
N ASP A 4 13.49 -0.10 -16.90
CA ASP A 4 14.47 0.09 -15.84
C ASP A 4 14.44 1.57 -15.43
N ILE A 5 13.79 1.86 -14.30
CA ILE A 5 13.70 3.23 -13.80
C ILE A 5 14.95 3.45 -12.98
N ASP A 6 15.92 4.06 -13.65
CA ASP A 6 17.14 4.54 -13.01
C ASP A 6 16.80 5.73 -12.12
N LEU A 7 16.49 5.42 -10.87
CA LEU A 7 16.32 6.40 -9.82
C LEU A 7 17.68 6.63 -9.15
N ASP A 8 18.19 7.86 -9.24
CA ASP A 8 19.40 8.28 -8.56
C ASP A 8 19.25 8.14 -7.04
N GLU A 9 19.89 7.11 -6.49
CA GLU A 9 19.84 6.78 -5.07
C GLU A 9 20.39 7.92 -4.19
N HIS A 10 21.33 8.74 -4.69
CA HIS A 10 21.89 9.84 -3.92
C HIS A 10 20.89 10.97 -3.73
N ILE A 11 20.05 11.26 -4.73
CA ILE A 11 18.99 12.28 -4.64
C ILE A 11 17.87 11.80 -3.70
N ILE A 12 17.54 10.51 -3.80
CA ILE A 12 16.49 9.85 -3.01
C ILE A 12 16.86 9.73 -1.54
N ARG A 13 18.09 9.30 -1.24
CA ARG A 13 18.59 9.20 0.14
C ARG A 13 18.66 10.55 0.85
N ARG A 14 18.89 11.65 0.12
CA ARG A 14 18.87 13.02 0.68
C ARG A 14 17.48 13.44 1.17
N LYS A 15 16.41 12.88 0.61
CA LYS A 15 15.03 13.25 0.96
C LYS A 15 14.45 12.54 2.17
N LYS A 16 15.17 11.58 2.78
CA LYS A 16 14.69 10.77 3.93
C LYS A 16 13.26 10.27 3.73
N ILE A 17 13.11 9.34 2.79
CA ILE A 17 11.79 8.82 2.40
C ILE A 17 11.22 8.03 3.58
N PRO A 18 9.96 8.28 3.97
CA PRO A 18 9.30 7.48 5.00
C PRO A 18 9.15 6.03 4.53
N ILE A 19 8.96 5.12 5.47
CA ILE A 19 8.64 3.73 5.16
C ILE A 19 7.32 3.70 4.40
N LEU A 20 7.35 3.32 3.13
CA LEU A 20 6.20 3.44 2.21
C LEU A 20 5.03 2.59 2.68
N ILE A 21 5.30 1.42 3.26
CA ILE A 21 4.27 0.56 3.81
C ILE A 21 3.54 1.18 5.00
N GLU A 22 4.08 2.19 5.68
CA GLU A 22 3.38 2.90 6.77
C GLU A 22 2.69 4.20 6.30
N SER A 23 3.00 4.68 5.08
CA SER A 23 2.38 5.87 4.50
C SER A 23 0.95 5.60 4.04
N LYS A 24 0.00 6.42 4.51
CA LYS A 24 -1.41 6.35 4.12
C LYS A 24 -1.60 6.72 2.65
N GLU A 25 -0.83 7.69 2.17
CA GLU A 25 -0.85 8.19 0.80
C GLU A 25 -0.46 7.09 -0.17
N TRP A 26 0.63 6.38 0.14
CA TRP A 26 1.10 5.27 -0.66
C TRP A 26 0.08 4.13 -0.70
N ARG A 27 -0.45 3.72 0.47
CA ARG A 27 -1.48 2.66 0.55
C ARG A 27 -2.71 3.01 -0.29
N SER A 28 -3.25 4.23 -0.15
CA SER A 28 -4.44 4.66 -0.90
C SER A 28 -4.28 4.53 -2.43
N LEU A 29 -3.07 4.79 -2.95
CA LEU A 29 -2.77 4.76 -4.38
C LEU A 29 -2.50 3.34 -4.90
N PHE A 30 -1.78 2.51 -4.15
CA PHE A 30 -1.27 1.22 -4.64
C PHE A 30 -1.99 -0.02 -4.08
N GLU A 31 -2.79 0.12 -3.02
CA GLU A 31 -3.53 -1.00 -2.40
C GLU A 31 -4.69 -1.51 -3.27
N LYS A 32 -5.21 -0.66 -4.17
CA LYS A 32 -6.31 -1.02 -5.08
C LYS A 32 -5.89 -1.92 -6.25
N ALA A 33 -4.62 -1.88 -6.65
CA ALA A 33 -4.09 -2.67 -7.75
C ALA A 33 -2.59 -2.97 -7.59
N PRO A 34 -2.17 -3.72 -6.54
CA PRO A 34 -0.76 -3.95 -6.28
C PRO A 34 -0.17 -4.98 -7.27
N THR A 35 1.06 -4.76 -7.73
CA THR A 35 1.77 -5.78 -8.51
C THR A 35 2.25 -6.91 -7.59
N LYS A 36 2.49 -8.09 -8.17
CA LYS A 36 3.06 -9.24 -7.43
C LYS A 36 4.39 -8.89 -6.75
N GLN A 37 5.19 -8.05 -7.40
CA GLN A 37 6.48 -7.59 -6.86
C GLN A 37 6.28 -6.65 -5.67
N MET A 38 5.36 -5.69 -5.75
CA MET A 38 5.02 -4.82 -4.61
C MET A 38 4.53 -5.61 -3.40
N LEU A 39 3.66 -6.61 -3.60
CA LEU A 39 3.16 -7.45 -2.51
C LEU A 39 4.29 -8.23 -1.83
N LYS A 40 5.23 -8.75 -2.62
CA LYS A 40 6.39 -9.47 -2.10
C LYS A 40 7.26 -8.54 -1.25
N ILE A 41 7.68 -7.40 -1.83
CA ILE A 41 8.53 -6.43 -1.14
C ILE A 41 7.84 -5.88 0.11
N SER A 42 6.53 -5.61 0.05
CA SER A 42 5.76 -5.13 1.19
C SER A 42 5.70 -6.15 2.34
N LYS A 43 5.56 -7.44 2.03
CA LYS A 43 5.60 -8.51 3.04
C LYS A 43 6.99 -8.67 3.64
N ASP A 44 8.02 -8.62 2.81
CA ASP A 44 9.41 -8.71 3.26
C ASP A 44 9.77 -7.52 4.17
N LEU A 45 9.33 -6.31 3.82
CA LEU A 45 9.45 -5.10 4.66
C LEU A 45 8.69 -5.23 5.99
N GLU A 46 7.45 -5.73 5.96
CA GLU A 46 6.67 -5.93 7.19
C GLU A 46 7.34 -6.95 8.11
N ALA A 47 7.86 -8.04 7.56
CA ALA A 47 8.62 -9.04 8.32
C ALA A 47 9.88 -8.44 8.95
N MET A 48 10.66 -7.64 8.22
CA MET A 48 11.86 -6.97 8.76
C MET A 48 11.53 -5.97 9.87
N LEU A 49 10.42 -5.23 9.77
CA LEU A 49 10.00 -4.30 10.84
C LEU A 49 9.54 -5.04 12.10
N VAL A 50 8.90 -6.19 11.93
CA VAL A 50 8.55 -7.06 13.07
C VAL A 50 9.82 -7.65 13.69
N GLU A 51 10.77 -8.08 12.87
CA GLU A 51 12.07 -8.60 13.33
C GLU A 51 12.84 -7.53 14.11
N GLU A 52 12.92 -6.30 13.62
CA GLU A 52 13.55 -5.18 14.32
C GLU A 52 12.92 -4.93 15.71
N LYS A 53 11.59 -4.84 15.77
CA LYS A 53 10.85 -4.61 17.03
C LYS A 53 11.06 -5.77 18.01
N SER A 54 10.99 -7.01 17.53
CA SER A 54 11.15 -8.20 18.36
C SER A 54 12.60 -8.36 18.84
N GLY A 55 13.59 -8.14 17.98
CA GLY A 55 15.02 -8.15 18.32
C GLY A 55 15.36 -7.12 19.39
N ALA A 56 14.83 -5.90 19.28
CA ALA A 56 15.05 -4.85 20.27
C ALA A 56 14.47 -5.22 21.65
N LEU A 57 13.30 -5.84 21.66
CA LEU A 57 12.67 -6.36 22.88
C LEU A 57 13.48 -7.51 23.49
N LEU A 58 13.95 -8.45 22.67
CA LEU A 58 14.78 -9.58 23.10
C LEU A 58 16.08 -9.11 23.73
N ILE A 59 16.81 -8.17 23.09
CA ILE A 59 18.02 -7.58 23.69
C ILE A 59 17.71 -6.94 25.04
N ARG A 60 16.60 -6.20 25.14
CA ARG A 60 16.21 -5.57 26.41
C ARG A 60 15.96 -6.61 27.50
N ASN A 61 15.34 -7.74 27.16
CA ASN A 61 15.08 -8.83 28.08
C ASN A 61 16.38 -9.57 28.48
N CYS A 62 17.24 -9.90 27.51
CA CYS A 62 18.55 -10.51 27.77
C CYS A 62 19.41 -9.61 28.68
N LYS A 63 19.43 -8.29 28.45
CA LYS A 63 20.14 -7.33 29.33
C LYS A 63 19.59 -7.32 30.76
N LYS A 64 18.27 -7.41 30.94
CA LYS A 64 17.65 -7.51 32.27
C LYS A 64 18.02 -8.82 32.97
N GLN A 65 17.94 -9.94 32.26
CA GLN A 65 18.30 -11.26 32.80
C GLN A 65 19.79 -11.32 33.16
N LYS A 66 20.66 -10.82 32.28
CA LYS A 66 22.11 -10.70 32.54
C LYS A 66 22.37 -9.89 33.81
N LYS A 67 21.66 -8.79 34.04
CA LYS A 67 21.78 -7.99 35.27
C LYS A 67 21.41 -8.80 36.52
N ALA A 68 20.31 -9.54 36.47
CA ALA A 68 19.90 -10.41 37.58
C ALA A 68 20.92 -11.53 37.86
N LEU A 69 21.52 -12.12 36.81
CA LEU A 69 22.59 -13.10 36.97
C LEU A 69 23.88 -12.47 37.54
N MET A 70 24.22 -11.24 37.15
CA MET A 70 25.36 -10.51 37.73
C MET A 70 25.14 -10.23 39.23
N GLU A 71 23.95 -9.81 39.63
CA GLU A 71 23.59 -9.63 41.04
C GLU A 71 23.66 -10.96 41.83
N ARG A 72 23.30 -12.08 41.18
CA ARG A 72 23.43 -13.42 41.76
C ARG A 72 24.90 -13.85 41.92
N ILE A 73 25.77 -13.55 40.96
CA ILE A 73 27.22 -13.80 41.08
C ILE A 73 27.81 -13.07 42.27
N LEU A 74 27.46 -11.80 42.49
CA LEU A 74 27.99 -11.03 43.63
C LEU A 74 27.63 -11.72 44.96
N LYS A 75 26.37 -12.14 45.13
CA LYS A 75 25.92 -12.86 46.32
C LYS A 75 26.62 -14.21 46.50
N LEU A 76 26.70 -15.01 45.43
CA LEU A 76 27.36 -16.32 45.48
C LEU A 76 28.87 -16.18 45.74
N SER A 77 29.52 -15.14 45.21
CA SER A 77 30.94 -14.87 45.44
C SER A 77 31.21 -14.49 46.90
N ASP A 78 30.32 -13.73 47.53
CA ASP A 78 30.40 -13.39 48.96
C ASP A 78 30.21 -14.65 49.83
N GLU A 79 29.28 -15.54 49.46
CA GLU A 79 29.02 -16.81 50.16
C GLU A 79 30.18 -17.83 50.03
N VAL A 80 30.76 -17.97 48.84
CA VAL A 80 31.93 -18.83 48.59
C VAL A 80 33.13 -18.38 49.42
N ASN A 81 33.41 -17.07 49.46
CA ASN A 81 34.52 -16.50 50.23
C ASN A 81 34.33 -16.59 51.75
N SER A 82 33.08 -16.69 52.24
CA SER A 82 32.76 -16.66 53.67
C SER A 82 32.58 -18.05 54.31
N VAL A 83 32.15 -19.05 53.53
CA VAL A 83 31.69 -20.36 54.07
C VAL A 83 32.42 -21.56 53.44
N ASP A 84 33.29 -21.35 52.45
CA ASP A 84 34.02 -22.41 51.72
C ASP A 84 33.07 -23.55 51.26
N ASN A 85 31.95 -23.16 50.65
CA ASN A 85 30.88 -24.07 50.25
C ASN A 85 31.07 -24.54 48.79
N PRO A 86 31.37 -25.83 48.56
CA PRO A 86 31.62 -26.36 47.21
C PRO A 86 30.39 -26.30 46.29
N VAL A 87 29.17 -26.31 46.84
CA VAL A 87 27.92 -26.18 46.05
C VAL A 87 27.75 -24.74 45.51
N ALA A 88 28.18 -23.74 46.29
CA ALA A 88 28.13 -22.34 45.87
C ALA A 88 29.15 -22.06 44.75
N LEU A 89 30.30 -22.75 44.75
CA LEU A 89 31.30 -22.68 43.70
C LEU A 89 30.77 -23.22 42.36
N GLU A 90 30.09 -24.36 42.36
CA GLU A 90 29.48 -24.95 41.16
C GLU A 90 28.37 -24.04 40.59
N GLN A 91 27.54 -23.45 41.46
CA GLN A 91 26.51 -22.50 41.05
C GLN A 91 27.10 -21.19 40.49
N LEU A 92 28.23 -20.73 41.03
CA LEU A 92 28.95 -19.56 40.54
C LEU A 92 29.50 -19.79 39.12
N GLU A 93 30.15 -20.93 38.90
CA GLU A 93 30.67 -21.37 37.59
C GLU A 93 29.53 -21.46 36.55
N ALA A 94 28.40 -22.11 36.90
CA ALA A 94 27.23 -22.21 36.03
C ALA A 94 26.62 -20.85 35.69
N THR A 95 26.53 -19.94 36.68
CA THR A 95 26.01 -18.58 36.48
C THR A 95 26.94 -17.76 35.59
N LYS A 96 28.26 -17.90 35.75
CA LYS A 96 29.28 -17.24 34.91
C LYS A 96 29.17 -17.71 33.45
N LYS A 97 29.02 -19.02 33.23
CA LYS A 97 28.79 -19.57 31.89
C LYS A 97 27.52 -19.03 31.25
N ALA A 98 26.41 -18.99 31.98
CA ALA A 98 25.15 -18.43 31.49
C ALA A 98 25.28 -16.93 31.09
N ILE A 99 26.09 -16.15 31.80
CA ILE A 99 26.36 -14.74 31.44
C ILE A 99 27.19 -14.65 30.14
N ILE A 100 28.17 -15.54 29.95
CA ILE A 100 28.97 -15.57 28.72
C ILE A 100 28.07 -15.91 27.53
N ASP A 101 27.23 -16.94 27.64
CA ASP A 101 26.28 -17.34 26.59
C ASP A 101 25.29 -16.19 26.27
N MET A 102 24.79 -15.49 27.30
CA MET A 102 23.93 -14.32 27.11
C MET A 102 24.65 -13.14 26.44
N ASN A 103 25.94 -12.93 26.72
CA ASN A 103 26.72 -11.88 26.05
C ASN A 103 26.84 -12.16 24.56
N GLN A 104 27.19 -13.40 24.21
CA GLN A 104 27.28 -13.81 22.82
C GLN A 104 25.93 -13.66 22.11
N GLN A 105 24.83 -14.09 22.73
CA GLN A 105 23.49 -13.91 22.18
C GLN A 105 23.13 -12.43 21.99
N ILE A 106 23.48 -11.56 22.94
CA ILE A 106 23.25 -10.11 22.82
C ILE A 106 24.07 -9.54 21.65
N GLU A 107 25.34 -9.91 21.51
CA GLU A 107 26.21 -9.44 20.42
C GLU A 107 25.67 -9.87 19.04
N GLU A 108 25.25 -11.12 18.90
CA GLU A 108 24.65 -11.63 17.65
C GLU A 108 23.35 -10.88 17.29
N LEU A 109 22.48 -10.62 18.28
CA LEU A 109 21.25 -9.84 18.08
C LEU A 109 21.54 -8.37 17.77
N GLN A 110 22.56 -7.77 18.40
CA GLN A 110 22.98 -6.40 18.12
C GLN A 110 23.51 -6.26 16.70
N PHE A 111 24.36 -7.19 16.26
CA PHE A 111 24.86 -7.19 14.89
C PHE A 111 23.73 -7.25 13.86
N LYS A 112 22.75 -8.13 14.05
CA LYS A 112 21.57 -8.22 13.19
C LYS A 112 20.76 -6.91 13.17
N LEU A 113 20.54 -6.32 14.33
CA LEU A 113 19.83 -5.04 14.44
C LEU A 113 20.59 -3.87 13.82
N ASP A 114 21.93 -3.90 13.80
CA ASP A 114 22.72 -2.87 13.14
C ASP A 114 22.65 -3.00 11.60
N THR A 115 22.45 -4.22 11.09
CA THR A 115 22.31 -4.48 9.64
C THR A 115 20.90 -4.23 9.10
N LEU A 116 19.86 -4.50 9.91
CA LEU A 116 18.45 -4.43 9.52
C LEU A 116 18.03 -3.06 8.92
N PRO A 117 18.39 -1.89 9.49
CA PRO A 117 18.01 -0.60 8.93
C PRO A 117 18.47 -0.40 7.48
N ARG A 118 19.65 -0.92 7.12
CA ARG A 118 20.18 -0.81 5.75
C ARG A 118 19.39 -1.68 4.77
N GLU A 119 18.94 -2.85 5.22
CA GLU A 119 18.12 -3.76 4.43
C GLU A 119 16.71 -3.21 4.25
N ILE A 120 16.12 -2.64 5.31
CA ILE A 120 14.83 -1.94 5.27
C ILE A 120 14.90 -0.77 4.28
N ASP A 121 15.94 0.07 4.36
CA ASP A 121 16.13 1.19 3.42
C ASP A 121 16.24 0.70 1.97
N ARG A 122 16.95 -0.40 1.74
CA ARG A 122 17.11 -1.00 0.42
C ARG A 122 15.78 -1.50 -0.13
N LEU A 123 15.01 -2.27 0.65
CA LEU A 123 13.71 -2.78 0.21
C LEU A 123 12.69 -1.65 0.03
N ASN A 124 12.73 -0.63 0.88
CA ASN A 124 11.86 0.54 0.75
C ASN A 124 12.15 1.32 -0.55
N LEU A 125 13.43 1.40 -0.94
CA LEU A 125 13.85 2.01 -2.21
C LEU A 125 13.46 1.16 -3.41
N GLU A 126 13.53 -0.17 -3.32
CA GLU A 126 13.04 -1.08 -4.36
C GLU A 126 11.52 -0.93 -4.54
N LEU A 127 10.78 -0.88 -3.44
CA LEU A 127 9.34 -0.61 -3.45
C LEU A 127 9.03 0.74 -4.09
N LEU A 128 9.83 1.77 -3.82
CA LEU A 128 9.68 3.08 -4.45
C LEU A 128 9.89 3.00 -5.96
N LYS A 129 10.95 2.33 -6.44
CA LYS A 129 11.25 2.18 -7.87
C LYS A 129 10.07 1.55 -8.61
N GLU A 130 9.52 0.47 -8.07
CA GLU A 130 8.35 -0.21 -8.63
C GLU A 130 7.11 0.70 -8.61
N SER A 131 6.87 1.39 -7.50
CA SER A 131 5.74 2.31 -7.33
C SER A 131 5.78 3.48 -8.33
N VAL A 132 6.96 4.07 -8.53
CA VAL A 132 7.19 5.15 -9.49
C VAL A 132 6.94 4.65 -10.91
N GLY A 133 7.33 3.42 -11.23
CA GLY A 133 7.11 2.88 -12.57
C GLY A 133 5.65 2.70 -12.92
N ILE A 134 4.89 2.13 -12.01
CA ILE A 134 3.45 1.99 -12.19
C ILE A 134 2.80 3.37 -12.29
N ALA A 135 3.16 4.30 -11.40
CA ALA A 135 2.60 5.65 -11.42
C ALA A 135 2.84 6.38 -12.74
N TYR A 136 4.05 6.34 -13.30
CA TYR A 136 4.34 6.99 -14.57
C TYR A 136 3.72 6.27 -15.77
N GLU A 137 3.59 4.94 -15.72
CA GLU A 137 2.87 4.19 -16.73
C GLU A 137 1.38 4.57 -16.75
N ASP A 138 0.75 4.64 -15.58
CA ASP A 138 -0.64 5.06 -15.42
C ASP A 138 -0.84 6.51 -15.85
N ILE A 139 0.02 7.43 -15.43
CA ILE A 139 -0.05 8.84 -15.86
C ILE A 139 0.05 8.93 -17.39
N ARG A 140 0.93 8.16 -18.02
CA ARG A 140 1.13 8.18 -19.46
C ARG A 140 -0.07 7.59 -20.21
N ASN A 141 -0.62 6.49 -19.74
CA ASN A 141 -1.76 5.83 -20.38
C ASN A 141 -3.03 6.67 -20.23
N ASN A 142 -3.36 7.06 -18.99
CA ASN A 142 -4.51 7.92 -18.72
C ASN A 142 -4.36 9.29 -19.41
N GLY A 143 -3.16 9.88 -19.45
CA GLY A 143 -2.91 11.14 -20.13
C GLY A 143 -3.19 11.10 -21.65
N LYS A 144 -3.11 9.92 -22.28
CA LYS A 144 -3.49 9.72 -23.69
C LYS A 144 -4.96 9.39 -23.89
N GLU A 145 -5.58 8.73 -22.91
CA GLU A 145 -6.98 8.32 -22.98
C GLU A 145 -7.93 9.47 -22.66
N ILE A 146 -7.58 10.34 -21.71
CA ILE A 146 -8.40 11.49 -21.30
C ILE A 146 -8.81 12.37 -22.50
N PRO A 147 -7.90 12.79 -23.40
CA PRO A 147 -8.29 13.58 -24.57
C PRO A 147 -9.21 12.81 -25.54
N LYS A 148 -8.98 11.50 -25.72
CA LYS A 148 -9.82 10.66 -26.59
C LYS A 148 -11.24 10.54 -26.05
N LEU A 149 -11.37 10.26 -24.75
CA LEU A 149 -12.66 10.21 -24.06
C LEU A 149 -13.35 11.57 -24.10
N THR A 150 -12.59 12.66 -23.95
CA THR A 150 -13.14 14.02 -24.03
C THR A 150 -13.73 14.28 -25.42
N GLU A 151 -13.01 13.93 -26.48
CA GLU A 151 -13.49 14.08 -27.86
C GLU A 151 -14.73 13.22 -28.12
N GLU A 152 -14.72 11.95 -27.69
CA GLU A 152 -15.87 11.05 -27.82
C GLU A 152 -17.10 11.59 -27.08
N ILE A 153 -16.93 12.13 -25.87
CA ILE A 153 -18.01 12.77 -25.11
C ILE A 153 -18.57 13.98 -25.85
N LEU A 154 -17.72 14.80 -26.48
CA LEU A 154 -18.18 15.96 -27.25
C LEU A 154 -18.99 15.54 -28.48
N GLN A 155 -18.53 14.53 -29.21
CA GLN A 155 -19.24 13.98 -30.37
C GLN A 155 -20.59 13.38 -29.99
N LEU A 156 -20.64 12.60 -28.91
CA LEU A 156 -21.89 12.04 -28.40
C LEU A 156 -22.87 13.13 -27.96
N ARG A 157 -22.39 14.21 -27.32
CA ARG A 157 -23.22 15.37 -26.96
C ARG A 157 -23.80 16.04 -28.20
N GLN A 158 -23.00 16.28 -29.22
CA GLN A 158 -23.48 16.88 -30.46
C GLN A 158 -24.55 15.99 -31.12
N SER A 159 -24.27 14.69 -31.27
CA SER A 159 -25.22 13.74 -31.85
C SER A 159 -26.53 13.69 -31.05
N LEU A 160 -26.45 13.73 -29.71
CA LEU A 160 -27.62 13.79 -28.85
C LEU A 160 -28.44 15.07 -29.11
N THR A 161 -27.78 16.23 -29.24
CA THR A 161 -28.47 17.49 -29.56
C THR A 161 -29.18 17.42 -30.90
N GLU A 162 -28.52 16.91 -31.94
CA GLU A 162 -29.11 16.75 -33.28
C GLU A 162 -30.32 15.80 -33.27
N LYS A 163 -30.22 14.66 -32.57
CA LYS A 163 -31.32 13.70 -32.42
C LYS A 163 -32.48 14.27 -31.61
N TRP A 164 -32.18 15.11 -30.62
CA TRP A 164 -33.19 15.79 -29.82
C TRP A 164 -33.98 16.80 -30.65
N GLU A 165 -33.29 17.60 -31.47
CA GLU A 165 -33.91 18.52 -32.43
C GLU A 165 -34.80 17.77 -33.43
N GLU A 166 -34.27 16.68 -34.02
CA GLU A 166 -35.02 15.83 -34.96
C GLU A 166 -36.30 15.26 -34.30
N LYS A 167 -36.21 14.83 -33.04
CA LYS A 167 -37.36 14.36 -32.27
C LYS A 167 -38.41 15.45 -32.13
N ILE A 168 -38.02 16.65 -31.69
CA ILE A 168 -38.94 17.78 -31.51
C ILE A 168 -39.63 18.11 -32.83
N GLN A 169 -38.89 18.20 -33.94
CA GLN A 169 -39.46 18.50 -35.25
C GLN A 169 -40.51 17.45 -35.68
N LYS A 170 -40.23 16.16 -35.47
CA LYS A 170 -41.20 15.08 -35.76
C LYS A 170 -42.43 15.16 -34.86
N GLU A 171 -42.25 15.40 -33.56
CA GLU A 171 -43.36 15.56 -32.61
C GLU A 171 -44.26 16.75 -33.01
N THR A 172 -43.67 17.90 -33.32
CA THR A 172 -44.40 19.07 -33.81
C THR A 172 -45.15 18.76 -35.10
N ARG A 173 -44.49 18.11 -36.07
CA ARG A 173 -45.12 17.76 -37.34
C ARG A 173 -46.31 16.82 -37.16
N VAL A 174 -46.20 15.83 -36.28
CA VAL A 174 -47.30 14.92 -35.94
C VAL A 174 -48.45 15.70 -35.33
N GLN A 175 -48.19 16.57 -34.35
CA GLN A 175 -49.21 17.38 -33.69
C GLN A 175 -49.92 18.33 -34.67
N GLU A 176 -49.18 18.99 -35.57
CA GLU A 176 -49.75 19.86 -36.60
C GLU A 176 -50.63 19.08 -37.59
N LEU A 177 -50.18 17.90 -38.04
CA LEU A 177 -50.95 17.05 -38.94
C LEU A 177 -52.25 16.59 -38.28
N TYR A 178 -52.19 16.15 -37.03
CA TYR A 178 -53.36 15.80 -36.25
C TYR A 178 -54.33 16.96 -36.13
N SER A 179 -53.84 18.14 -35.76
CA SER A 179 -54.66 19.36 -35.66
C SER A 179 -55.32 19.70 -36.99
N TYR A 180 -54.59 19.56 -38.11
CA TYR A 180 -55.12 19.79 -39.45
C TYR A 180 -56.20 18.77 -39.83
N LEU A 181 -55.93 17.47 -39.67
CA LEU A 181 -56.88 16.40 -39.99
C LEU A 181 -58.17 16.58 -39.21
N HIS A 182 -58.04 16.85 -37.91
CA HIS A 182 -59.17 17.04 -37.03
C HIS A 182 -60.00 18.28 -37.40
N ASN A 183 -59.37 19.39 -37.78
CA ASN A 183 -60.06 20.60 -38.25
C ASN A 183 -60.74 20.41 -39.61
N THR A 184 -60.20 19.54 -40.47
CA THR A 184 -60.66 19.38 -41.86
C THR A 184 -61.71 18.29 -42.02
N LEU A 185 -61.54 17.15 -41.34
CA LEU A 185 -62.40 15.96 -41.45
C LEU A 185 -63.45 15.88 -40.34
N GLY A 186 -63.28 16.64 -39.26
CA GLY A 186 -64.12 16.56 -38.06
C GLY A 186 -63.73 15.40 -37.14
N HIS A 187 -64.17 15.49 -35.89
CA HIS A 187 -63.77 14.59 -34.80
C HIS A 187 -64.09 13.12 -35.10
N GLU A 188 -65.30 12.82 -35.57
CA GLU A 188 -65.79 11.44 -35.73
C GLU A 188 -65.04 10.67 -36.84
N GLU A 189 -64.69 11.33 -37.94
CA GLU A 189 -64.04 10.67 -39.07
C GLU A 189 -62.52 10.57 -38.91
N THR A 190 -61.93 11.48 -38.11
CA THR A 190 -60.53 11.38 -37.68
C THR A 190 -60.35 10.20 -36.70
N ASP A 191 -61.23 10.05 -35.71
CA ASP A 191 -61.18 8.94 -34.74
C ASP A 191 -61.33 7.55 -35.39
N LYS A 192 -62.10 7.45 -36.48
CA LYS A 192 -62.25 6.19 -37.23
C LYS A 192 -60.99 5.86 -38.03
N LEU A 193 -60.31 6.86 -38.59
CA LEU A 193 -59.05 6.69 -39.31
C LEU A 193 -57.91 6.34 -38.35
N ASP A 194 -57.83 6.97 -37.18
CA ASP A 194 -56.86 6.63 -36.15
C ASP A 194 -56.92 5.15 -35.77
N LYS A 195 -58.12 4.63 -35.46
CA LYS A 195 -58.34 3.20 -35.13
C LYS A 195 -57.91 2.22 -36.22
N LYS A 196 -57.72 2.69 -37.45
CA LYS A 196 -57.38 1.85 -38.60
C LYS A 196 -55.89 1.88 -38.95
N PHE A 197 -55.18 2.96 -38.62
CA PHE A 197 -53.83 3.21 -39.13
C PHE A 197 -52.78 3.47 -38.04
N LEU A 198 -53.18 3.68 -36.78
CA LEU A 198 -52.32 3.95 -35.64
C LEU A 198 -52.69 3.02 -34.47
#